data_AF-A0A428XCI4-F1
#
_entry.id   AF-A0A428XCI4-F1
#
_cell.length_a   1.000
_cell.length_b   1.000
_cell.length_c   1.000
_cell.angle_alpha   90.00
_cell.angle_beta   90.00
_cell.angle_gamma   90.00
#
_symmetry.space_group_name_H-M   'P 1'
#
loop_
_entity.id
_entity.type
_entity.pdbx_description
1 polymer ?
#
loop_
_entity_poly.entity_id
_entity_poly.type
_entity_poly.pdbx_seq_one_letter_code
_entity_poly.pdbx_strand_id
1 'polypeptide(L)'
;MASLCGSSYDVIVRAERLPDETRLGTLWVYSNTSAASDSQNTCALFDNNTGRAVWMKLQLCDNYTATPCDTDQGTFSQYAGPVWQEPGGCGKVTALMKTSSSSSTYIINRVINNVTACN
;
A
#
# COMPACT_ATOMS: atom_id res chain seq x y z
N MET A 1 -0.77 7.89 -18.42
CA MET A 1 -1.57 7.00 -17.54
C MET A 1 -1.60 7.67 -16.19
N ALA A 2 -2.78 8.09 -15.72
CA ALA A 2 -2.89 8.54 -14.33
C ALA A 2 -2.80 7.27 -13.46
N SER A 3 -1.80 7.21 -12.57
CA SER A 3 -1.82 6.27 -11.45
C SER A 3 -3.14 6.50 -10.70
N LEU A 4 -3.78 5.45 -10.16
CA LEU A 4 -5.04 5.60 -9.39
C LEU A 4 -4.88 6.59 -8.21
N CYS A 5 -3.64 6.82 -7.79
CA CYS A 5 -3.23 7.82 -6.81
C CYS A 5 -3.36 9.28 -7.27
N GLY A 6 -3.45 9.56 -8.57
CA GLY A 6 -3.50 10.90 -9.15
C GLY A 6 -2.22 11.30 -9.88
N SER A 7 -2.30 12.32 -10.73
CA SER A 7 -1.19 12.79 -11.56
C SER A 7 -0.01 13.36 -10.76
N SER A 8 -0.24 13.75 -9.51
CA SER A 8 0.78 14.28 -8.61
C SER A 8 1.63 13.19 -7.95
N TYR A 9 1.33 11.91 -8.18
CA TYR A 9 2.04 10.75 -7.65
C TYR A 9 2.64 9.93 -8.81
N ASP A 10 3.62 10.50 -9.50
CA ASP A 10 4.27 9.90 -10.68
C ASP A 10 5.50 9.04 -10.34
N VAL A 11 6.05 9.17 -9.13
CA VAL A 11 7.26 8.46 -8.72
C VAL A 11 6.89 7.15 -8.03
N ILE A 12 7.33 6.02 -8.57
CA ILE A 12 7.17 4.70 -7.92
C ILE A 12 8.33 4.50 -6.94
N VAL A 13 8.04 4.51 -5.64
CA VAL A 13 9.03 4.27 -4.59
C VAL A 13 9.16 2.79 -4.23
N ARG A 14 8.08 2.03 -4.41
CA ARG A 14 8.02 0.59 -4.14
C ARG A 14 7.08 -0.10 -5.12
N ALA A 15 7.50 -1.26 -5.61
CA ALA A 15 6.68 -2.20 -6.35
C ALA A 15 7.09 -3.62 -5.92
N GLU A 16 6.28 -4.26 -5.08
CA GLU A 16 6.60 -5.58 -4.52
C GLU A 16 5.57 -6.62 -4.97
N ARG A 17 6.06 -7.75 -5.48
CA ARG A 17 5.25 -8.92 -5.84
C ARG A 17 5.03 -9.74 -4.57
N LEU A 18 3.79 -10.02 -4.22
CA LEU A 18 3.42 -10.67 -2.97
C LEU A 18 2.61 -11.96 -3.20
N PRO A 19 2.73 -12.97 -2.32
CA PRO A 19 3.69 -13.02 -1.22
C PRO A 19 5.14 -13.22 -1.70
N ASP A 20 5.31 -13.76 -2.91
CA ASP A 20 6.59 -14.11 -3.54
C ASP A 20 6.44 -14.16 -5.09
N GLU A 21 7.22 -14.99 -5.77
CA GLU A 21 7.16 -15.18 -7.22
C GLU A 21 5.77 -15.60 -7.74
N THR A 22 4.96 -16.26 -6.91
CA THR A 22 3.56 -16.61 -7.21
C THR A 22 2.71 -15.39 -7.53
N ARG A 23 3.10 -14.20 -7.05
CA ARG A 23 2.49 -12.90 -7.36
C ARG A 23 0.96 -12.94 -7.26
N LEU A 24 0.45 -13.41 -6.14
CA LEU A 24 -0.98 -13.37 -5.81
C LEU A 24 -1.51 -11.94 -5.59
N GLY A 25 -0.62 -11.00 -5.28
CA GLY A 25 -0.89 -9.57 -5.25
C GLY A 25 0.33 -8.75 -5.64
N THR A 26 0.13 -7.48 -5.92
CA THR A 26 1.26 -6.54 -6.15
C THR A 26 1.01 -5.26 -5.36
N LEU A 27 1.92 -4.95 -4.44
CA LEU A 27 1.87 -3.71 -3.67
C LEU A 27 2.66 -2.64 -4.41
N TRP A 28 1.97 -1.55 -4.75
CA TRP A 28 2.56 -0.37 -5.33
C TRP A 28 2.51 0.77 -4.32
N VAL A 29 3.61 1.49 -4.20
CA VAL A 29 3.62 2.77 -3.50
C VAL A 29 4.22 3.81 -4.40
N TYR A 30 3.49 4.92 -4.52
CA TYR A 30 3.84 6.10 -5.25
C TYR A 30 4.16 7.24 -4.28
N SER A 31 5.04 8.14 -4.67
CA SER A 31 5.29 9.40 -3.99
C SER A 31 5.12 10.57 -4.95
N ASN A 32 4.92 11.75 -4.38
CA ASN A 32 4.89 13.00 -5.14
C ASN A 32 6.28 13.55 -5.49
N THR A 33 7.34 12.97 -4.93
CA THR A 33 8.71 13.40 -5.16
C THR A 33 9.67 12.23 -5.01
N SER A 34 10.78 12.25 -5.76
CA SER A 34 11.90 11.31 -5.59
C SER A 34 12.85 11.71 -4.46
N ALA A 35 12.66 12.88 -3.85
CA ALA A 35 13.50 13.35 -2.75
C ALA A 35 13.18 12.62 -1.45
N ALA A 36 14.19 12.05 -0.82
CA ALA A 36 14.10 11.53 0.54
C ALA A 36 13.76 12.67 1.51
N SER A 37 12.53 12.68 2.03
CA SER A 37 12.04 13.69 2.96
C SER A 37 10.96 13.08 3.86
N ASP A 38 10.97 13.43 5.15
CA ASP A 38 9.88 13.06 6.07
C ASP A 38 8.52 13.65 5.63
N SER A 39 8.53 14.75 4.88
CA SER A 39 7.32 15.46 4.44
C SER A 39 6.81 15.03 3.08
N GLN A 40 7.39 14.01 2.44
CA GLN A 40 6.93 13.56 1.13
C GLN A 40 5.55 12.89 1.23
N ASN A 41 4.68 13.14 0.26
CA ASN A 41 3.34 12.55 0.25
C ASN A 41 3.42 11.19 -0.43
N THR A 42 2.75 10.20 0.13
CA THR A 42 2.74 8.84 -0.41
C THR A 42 1.33 8.36 -0.68
N CYS A 43 1.21 7.49 -1.66
CA CYS A 43 -0.02 6.81 -1.99
C CYS A 43 0.27 5.34 -2.24
N ALA A 44 -0.53 4.45 -1.65
CA ALA A 44 -0.38 3.03 -1.82
C ALA A 44 -1.59 2.41 -2.54
N LEU A 45 -1.32 1.39 -3.35
CA LEU A 45 -2.29 0.58 -4.07
C LEU A 45 -1.91 -0.88 -3.93
N PHE A 46 -2.89 -1.73 -3.64
CA PHE A 46 -2.66 -3.16 -3.51
C PHE A 46 -3.50 -3.92 -4.52
N ASP A 47 -2.83 -4.45 -5.53
CA ASP A 47 -3.44 -5.14 -6.66
C ASP A 47 -3.72 -6.62 -6.32
N ASN A 48 -4.85 -7.13 -6.79
CA ASN A 48 -5.29 -8.51 -6.60
C ASN A 48 -5.08 -9.33 -7.87
N ASN A 49 -4.08 -10.22 -7.83
CA ASN A 49 -3.76 -11.13 -8.92
C ASN A 49 -4.26 -12.57 -8.68
N THR A 50 -5.13 -12.78 -7.70
CA THR A 50 -5.69 -14.11 -7.41
C THR A 50 -6.78 -14.55 -8.39
N GLY A 51 -7.28 -13.63 -9.22
CA GLY A 51 -8.37 -13.89 -10.18
C GLY A 51 -9.76 -14.05 -9.54
N ARG A 52 -9.90 -13.78 -8.24
CA ARG A 52 -11.18 -13.86 -7.50
C ARG A 52 -11.27 -12.74 -6.45
N ALA A 53 -12.48 -12.46 -6.00
CA ALA A 53 -12.67 -11.54 -4.89
C ALA A 53 -12.11 -12.13 -3.59
N VAL A 54 -11.17 -11.42 -2.97
CA VAL A 54 -10.56 -11.80 -1.69
C VAL A 54 -10.63 -10.63 -0.73
N TRP A 55 -10.60 -10.92 0.57
CA TRP A 55 -10.52 -9.86 1.56
C TRP A 55 -9.12 -9.28 1.54
N MET A 56 -9.01 -7.96 1.39
CA MET A 56 -7.76 -7.23 1.39
C MET A 56 -7.86 -6.07 2.36
N LYS A 57 -6.74 -5.77 2.99
CA LYS A 57 -6.56 -4.58 3.81
C LYS A 57 -5.25 -3.92 3.41
N LEU A 58 -5.34 -2.67 3.01
CA LEU A 58 -4.20 -1.80 2.75
C LEU A 58 -4.25 -0.65 3.75
N GLN A 59 -3.17 -0.47 4.50
CA GLN A 59 -3.06 0.60 5.50
C GLN A 59 -1.74 1.33 5.29
N LEU A 60 -1.78 2.65 5.24
CA LEU A 60 -0.64 3.53 5.08
C LEU A 60 -0.58 4.52 6.24
N CYS A 61 0.43 4.34 7.08
CA CYS A 61 0.74 5.21 8.21
C CYS A 61 1.93 6.08 7.86
N ASP A 62 1.99 7.29 8.40
CA ASP A 62 3.21 8.08 8.44
C ASP A 62 4.09 7.66 9.63
N ASN A 63 5.21 8.35 9.81
CA ASN A 63 6.10 8.16 10.95
C ASN A 63 5.68 8.97 12.19
N TYR A 64 4.61 9.78 12.10
CA TYR A 64 4.15 10.65 13.17
C TYR A 64 2.96 10.01 13.89
N THR A 65 2.93 10.07 15.22
CA THR A 65 1.83 9.46 16.00
C THR A 65 0.55 10.30 16.02
N ALA A 66 0.60 11.53 15.49
CA ALA A 66 -0.52 12.47 15.50
C ALA A 66 -1.45 12.33 14.30
N THR A 67 -0.97 11.77 13.19
CA THR A 67 -1.77 11.60 11.96
C THR A 67 -2.40 10.21 11.96
N PRO A 68 -3.73 10.10 11.76
CA PRO A 68 -4.34 8.79 11.61
C PRO A 68 -3.83 8.10 10.33
N CYS A 69 -3.57 6.79 10.41
CA CYS A 69 -3.25 6.01 9.22
C CYS A 69 -4.46 5.92 8.30
N ASP A 70 -4.25 6.15 7.01
CA ASP A 70 -5.29 5.87 6.02
C ASP A 70 -5.38 4.36 5.78
N THR A 71 -6.60 3.84 5.69
CA THR A 71 -6.85 2.41 5.63
C THR A 71 -8.03 2.12 4.73
N ASP A 72 -7.80 1.27 3.73
CA ASP A 72 -8.85 0.67 2.94
C ASP A 72 -8.92 -0.84 3.21
N GLN A 73 -10.10 -1.32 3.56
CA GLN A 73 -10.32 -2.74 3.86
C GLN A 73 -11.67 -3.22 3.39
N GLY A 74 -11.70 -4.41 2.82
CA GLY A 74 -12.90 -4.95 2.21
C GLY A 74 -12.63 -6.17 1.37
N THR A 75 -13.64 -6.63 0.65
CA THR A 75 -13.52 -7.73 -0.31
C THR A 75 -13.42 -7.14 -1.71
N PHE A 76 -12.24 -7.26 -2.32
CA PHE A 76 -11.94 -6.65 -3.60
C PHE A 76 -11.61 -7.70 -4.64
N SER A 77 -12.14 -7.54 -5.85
CA SER A 77 -11.85 -8.40 -7.01
C SER A 77 -10.69 -7.89 -7.85
N GLN A 78 -10.37 -6.59 -7.78
CA GLN A 78 -9.35 -5.94 -8.61
C GLN A 78 -8.20 -5.38 -7.78
N TYR A 79 -8.48 -4.46 -6.86
CA TYR A 79 -7.46 -3.84 -6.01
C TYR A 79 -8.09 -3.25 -4.74
N ALA A 80 -7.27 -3.04 -3.72
CA ALA A 80 -7.57 -2.24 -2.54
C ALA A 80 -6.77 -0.94 -2.58
N GLY A 81 -7.34 0.15 -2.08
CA GLY A 81 -6.86 1.52 -2.19
C GLY A 81 -7.55 2.30 -3.34
N PRO A 82 -7.04 3.48 -3.70
CA PRO A 82 -5.82 4.10 -3.17
C PRO A 82 -5.99 4.56 -1.72
N VAL A 83 -4.91 4.50 -0.96
CA VAL A 83 -4.81 5.15 0.36
C VAL A 83 -3.70 6.19 0.29
N TRP A 84 -3.91 7.34 0.91
CA TRP A 84 -2.98 8.48 0.86
C TRP A 84 -2.48 8.85 2.23
N GLN A 85 -1.25 9.36 2.28
CA GLN A 85 -0.68 9.89 3.49
C GLN A 85 0.14 11.15 3.20
N GLU A 86 -0.19 12.22 3.90
CA GLU A 86 0.35 13.57 3.68
C GLU A 86 0.59 14.25 5.05
N PRO A 87 1.80 14.20 5.62
CA PRO A 87 3.05 13.66 5.05
C PRO A 87 3.14 12.14 5.20
N GLY A 88 3.64 11.43 4.19
CA GLY A 88 3.80 9.98 4.18
C GLY A 88 5.26 9.48 4.22
N GLY A 89 6.22 10.36 4.51
CA GLY A 89 7.63 10.04 4.61
C GLY A 89 7.93 9.11 5.79
N CYS A 90 8.87 8.17 5.59
CA CYS A 90 9.29 7.20 6.62
C CYS A 90 8.16 6.33 7.18
N GLY A 91 7.03 6.32 6.47
CA GLY A 91 5.82 5.67 6.91
C GLY A 91 5.92 4.15 6.93
N LYS A 92 4.79 3.55 7.28
CA LYS A 92 4.59 2.11 7.30
C LYS A 92 3.39 1.76 6.43
N VAL A 93 3.60 0.87 5.45
CA VAL A 93 2.52 0.29 4.65
C VAL A 93 2.30 -1.15 5.08
N THR A 94 1.04 -1.51 5.26
CA THR A 94 0.60 -2.85 5.63
C THR A 94 -0.37 -3.34 4.57
N ALA A 95 0.00 -4.41 3.88
CA ALA A 95 -0.81 -5.06 2.85
C ALA A 95 -1.14 -6.49 3.33
N LEU A 96 -2.41 -6.71 3.63
CA LEU A 96 -2.94 -7.99 4.09
C LEU A 96 -3.93 -8.52 3.07
N MET A 97 -3.91 -9.83 2.85
CA MET A 97 -4.87 -10.54 2.00
C MET A 97 -5.30 -11.82 2.69
N LYS A 98 -6.59 -12.11 2.64
CA LYS A 98 -7.23 -13.31 3.20
C LYS A 98 -8.31 -13.82 2.25
N THR A 99 -8.67 -15.09 2.38
CA THR A 99 -9.82 -15.66 1.66
C THR A 99 -11.14 -14.97 2.04
N SER A 100 -11.30 -14.59 3.30
CA SER A 100 -12.45 -13.86 3.83
C SER A 100 -12.04 -13.05 5.07
N SER A 101 -12.87 -12.09 5.48
CA SER A 101 -12.62 -11.25 6.66
C SER A 101 -12.46 -12.07 7.95
N SER A 102 -13.19 -13.18 8.08
CA SER A 102 -13.18 -14.08 9.23
C SER A 102 -12.02 -15.10 9.21
N SER A 103 -11.24 -15.16 8.12
CA SER A 103 -10.14 -16.12 8.04
C SER A 103 -8.99 -15.74 8.97
N SER A 104 -8.46 -16.72 9.70
CA SER A 104 -7.26 -16.57 10.53
C SER A 104 -5.97 -16.70 9.72
N THR A 105 -6.05 -17.27 8.51
CA THR A 105 -4.90 -17.50 7.63
C THR A 105 -4.77 -16.35 6.63
N TYR A 106 -3.60 -15.73 6.60
CA TYR A 106 -3.26 -14.73 5.60
C TYR A 106 -2.70 -15.40 4.35
N ILE A 107 -3.27 -15.05 3.19
CA ILE A 107 -2.68 -15.34 1.88
C ILE A 107 -1.45 -14.44 1.69
N ILE A 108 -1.59 -13.17 2.06
CA ILE A 108 -0.51 -12.19 2.08
C ILE A 108 -0.55 -11.49 3.44
N ASN A 109 0.60 -11.45 4.11
CA ASN A 109 0.81 -10.66 5.31
C ASN A 109 2.11 -9.89 5.15
N ARG A 110 2.04 -8.73 4.49
CA ARG A 110 3.22 -7.90 4.24
C ARG A 110 3.13 -6.61 5.02
N VAL A 111 4.20 -6.31 5.73
CA VAL A 111 4.40 -5.05 6.43
C VAL A 111 5.76 -4.51 6.01
N ILE A 112 5.78 -3.27 5.51
CA ILE A 112 6.99 -2.57 5.11
C ILE A 112 7.06 -1.29 5.93
N ASN A 113 8.13 -1.16 6.70
CA ASN A 113 8.50 0.08 7.39
C ASN A 113 9.47 0.86 6.50
N ASN A 114 9.58 2.18 6.70
CA ASN A 114 10.40 3.05 5.86
C ASN A 114 10.04 2.88 4.38
N VAL A 115 8.76 3.09 4.09
CA VAL A 115 8.17 2.97 2.75
C VAL A 115 8.92 3.85 1.75
N THR A 116 9.36 5.02 2.21
CA THR A 116 10.23 5.93 1.50
C THR A 116 11.55 6.13 2.25
N ALA A 117 12.55 6.65 1.55
CA ALA A 117 13.83 6.99 2.17
C ALA A 117 13.68 8.17 3.14
N CYS A 118 14.26 7.99 4.32
CA CYS A 118 14.43 8.98 5.38
C CYS A 118 15.84 9.58 5.27
N ASN A 119 15.99 10.88 5.46
CA ASN A 119 17.29 11.57 5.45
C ASN A 119 17.57 12.18 6.82
#